data_AF-A0A178VV38-F1
#
_entry.id   AF-A0A178VV38-F1
#
_cell.length_a   1.000
_cell.length_b   1.000
_cell.length_c   1.000
_cell.angle_alpha   90.00
_cell.angle_beta   90.00
_cell.angle_gamma   90.00
#
_symmetry.space_group_name_H-M   'P 1'
#
loop_
_entity.id
_entity.type
_entity.pdbx_description
1 polymer ?
#
loop_
_entity_poly.entity_id
_entity_poly.type
_entity_poly.pdbx_seq_one_letter_code
_entity_poly.pdbx_strand_id
1 'polypeptide(L)'
;MFFQENGSHIWDTDEAKEYLDSFGVNATEEDGDNPFLHGLHWKHCDASQEFSQLSDVINKIKNNPHDQRIMLAACNPLDFKLSVSPCHTFTQFYVANGEVSCQIYQSSTEASIGIPFSIATYSLLTCIIAHVCDLGAGDFIHVIGQAYINKAHVKAIQKQLQISPKTLPILKINPEKKKMDNFEASDLELMRI
;
A
#
# COMPACT_ATOMS: atom_id res chain seq x y z
N MET A 1 11.54 10.29 11.15
CA MET A 1 11.65 11.75 10.91
C MET A 1 10.87 12.20 9.67
N PHE A 2 11.12 11.64 8.47
CA PHE A 2 10.45 12.05 7.21
C PHE A 2 8.92 12.19 7.25
N PHE A 3 8.18 11.22 7.83
CA PHE A 3 6.71 11.33 7.90
C PHE A 3 6.24 12.46 8.82
N GLN A 4 6.88 12.62 9.98
CA GLN A 4 6.54 13.67 10.94
C GLN A 4 6.84 15.07 10.36
N GLU A 5 7.96 15.20 9.64
CA GLU A 5 8.31 16.42 8.90
C GLU A 5 7.27 16.77 7.83
N ASN A 6 6.60 15.76 7.27
CA ASN A 6 5.49 15.90 6.33
C ASN A 6 4.10 15.82 7.01
N GLY A 7 4.03 15.93 8.34
CA GLY A 7 2.79 15.97 9.12
C GLY A 7 2.01 14.65 9.24
N SER A 8 2.63 13.52 8.90
CA SER A 8 2.07 12.17 9.05
C SER A 8 2.53 11.51 10.35
N HIS A 9 1.56 11.07 11.16
CA HIS A 9 1.75 10.46 12.47
C HIS A 9 1.28 8.99 12.54
N ILE A 10 0.99 8.37 11.38
CA ILE A 10 0.43 7.01 11.30
C ILE A 10 1.36 5.97 11.94
N TRP A 11 2.66 6.23 11.93
CA TRP A 11 3.70 5.33 12.43
C TRP A 11 4.31 5.78 13.76
N ASP A 12 3.70 6.74 14.45
CA ASP A 12 4.16 7.24 15.75
C ASP A 12 3.71 6.30 16.89
N THR A 13 3.98 5.01 16.74
CA THR A 13 3.60 3.96 17.71
C THR A 13 4.84 3.23 18.19
N ASP A 14 4.83 2.78 19.44
CA ASP A 14 5.96 2.06 20.00
C ASP A 14 6.12 0.67 19.36
N GLU A 15 5.01 0.08 18.88
CA GLU A 15 5.00 -1.16 18.10
C GLU A 15 5.68 -0.98 16.73
N ALA A 16 5.48 0.15 16.06
CA ALA A 16 6.17 0.44 14.80
C ALA A 16 7.68 0.64 15.01
N LYS A 17 8.09 1.26 16.12
CA LYS A 17 9.51 1.40 16.49
C LYS A 17 10.15 0.05 16.78
N GLU A 18 9.50 -0.78 17.62
CA GLU A 18 10.01 -2.11 17.96
C GLU A 18 10.18 -3.00 16.72
N TYR A 19 9.25 -2.93 15.76
CA TYR A 19 9.39 -3.65 14.50
C TYR A 19 10.58 -3.13 13.67
N LEU A 20 10.79 -1.82 13.55
CA LEU A 20 11.93 -1.27 12.81
C LEU A 20 13.27 -1.68 13.43
N ASP A 21 13.35 -1.62 14.76
CA ASP A 21 14.54 -2.04 15.52
C ASP A 21 14.87 -3.52 15.29
N SER A 22 13.85 -4.36 15.10
CA SER A 22 14.02 -5.80 14.88
C SER A 22 14.73 -6.18 13.57
N PHE A 23 14.70 -5.30 12.56
CA PHE A 23 15.44 -5.49 11.31
C PHE A 23 16.90 -5.00 11.40
N GLY A 24 17.36 -4.59 12.58
CA GLY A 24 18.71 -4.01 12.76
C GLY A 24 18.87 -2.65 12.08
N VAL A 25 17.76 -2.02 11.68
CA VAL A 25 17.73 -0.65 11.18
C VAL A 25 17.74 0.25 12.41
N ASN A 26 18.94 0.62 12.87
CA ASN A 26 19.04 1.75 13.78
C ASN A 26 18.52 2.97 13.02
N ALA A 27 17.35 3.48 13.39
CA ALA A 27 16.86 4.75 12.86
C ALA A 27 17.73 5.89 13.42
N THR A 28 18.97 6.01 12.97
CA THR A 28 19.82 7.18 13.24
C THR A 28 19.43 8.30 12.29
N GLU A 29 19.38 9.52 12.83
CA GLU A 29 18.90 10.75 12.19
C GLU A 29 19.60 11.12 10.86
N GLU A 30 20.72 10.48 10.51
CA GLU A 30 21.54 10.83 9.34
C GLU A 30 21.26 10.00 8.07
N ASP A 31 20.52 8.88 8.15
CA ASP A 31 20.17 8.09 6.97
C ASP A 31 18.76 8.47 6.48
N GLY A 32 18.72 9.40 5.52
CA GLY A 32 17.51 9.83 4.81
C GLY A 32 16.78 8.73 4.02
N ASP A 33 17.22 7.48 4.09
CA ASP A 33 16.58 6.30 3.50
C ASP A 33 16.04 5.38 4.61
N ASN A 34 14.97 5.81 5.28
CA ASN A 34 14.21 5.00 6.23
C ASN A 34 13.37 3.97 5.46
N PRO A 35 13.65 2.66 5.54
CA PRO A 35 12.97 1.70 4.71
C PRO A 35 11.79 1.12 5.51
N PHE A 36 10.60 1.51 5.05
CA PHE A 36 9.31 1.34 5.69
C PHE A 36 8.86 -0.13 5.87
N LEU A 37 8.02 -0.40 6.87
CA LEU A 37 7.40 -1.70 7.25
C LEU A 37 6.97 -2.61 6.08
N HIS A 38 6.51 -2.03 4.96
CA HIS A 38 6.15 -2.75 3.72
C HIS A 38 7.10 -2.45 2.54
N GLY A 39 7.67 -1.25 2.51
CA GLY A 39 8.54 -0.78 1.42
C GLY A 39 9.88 -1.50 1.36
N LEU A 40 10.39 -1.95 2.52
CA LEU A 40 11.58 -2.81 2.62
C LEU A 40 11.41 -4.07 1.78
N HIS A 41 10.37 -4.85 2.04
CA HIS A 41 10.13 -6.09 1.30
C HIS A 41 9.90 -5.83 -0.18
N TRP A 42 9.23 -4.72 -0.54
CA TRP A 42 8.95 -4.41 -1.94
C TRP A 42 10.19 -3.99 -2.73
N LYS A 43 11.17 -3.33 -2.10
CA LYS A 43 12.42 -2.91 -2.75
C LYS A 43 13.55 -3.94 -2.60
N HIS A 44 13.58 -4.68 -1.49
CA HIS A 44 14.64 -5.60 -1.10
C HIS A 44 14.02 -6.88 -0.53
N CYS A 45 13.80 -7.87 -1.40
CA CYS A 45 13.21 -9.15 -1.00
C CYS A 45 14.26 -10.17 -0.51
N ASP A 46 15.55 -9.88 -0.67
CA ASP A 46 16.66 -10.75 -0.27
C ASP A 46 17.78 -9.98 0.44
N ALA A 47 18.68 -10.72 1.11
CA ALA A 47 19.81 -10.15 1.84
C ALA A 47 20.83 -9.45 0.91
N SER A 48 20.81 -9.77 -0.39
CA SER A 48 21.61 -9.10 -1.41
C SER A 48 21.07 -7.71 -1.77
N GLN A 49 19.82 -7.38 -1.42
CA GLN A 49 19.14 -6.14 -1.78
C GLN A 49 19.02 -5.90 -3.30
N GLU A 50 19.29 -6.92 -4.13
CA GLU A 50 19.39 -6.77 -5.59
C GLU A 50 18.01 -6.84 -6.27
N PHE A 51 17.00 -7.40 -5.61
CA PHE A 51 15.68 -7.63 -6.19
C PHE A 51 14.58 -6.72 -5.61
N SER A 52 14.05 -5.84 -6.48
CA SER A 52 12.85 -5.03 -6.24
C SER A 52 11.61 -5.71 -6.84
N GLN A 53 10.70 -6.15 -5.97
CA GLN A 53 9.41 -6.74 -6.35
C GLN A 53 8.55 -5.74 -7.14
N LEU A 54 8.58 -4.45 -6.76
CA LEU A 54 7.81 -3.42 -7.45
C LEU A 54 8.31 -3.19 -8.89
N SER A 55 9.63 -3.18 -9.07
CA SER A 55 10.23 -3.07 -10.41
C SER A 55 9.90 -4.30 -11.26
N ASP A 56 9.93 -5.50 -10.68
CA ASP A 56 9.52 -6.73 -11.36
C ASP A 56 8.03 -6.72 -11.75
N VAL A 57 7.15 -6.26 -10.86
CA VAL A 57 5.72 -6.09 -11.15
C VAL A 57 5.50 -5.15 -12.34
N ILE A 58 6.12 -3.97 -12.32
CA ILE A 58 5.99 -3.00 -13.43
C ILE A 58 6.55 -3.60 -14.72
N ASN A 59 7.69 -4.28 -14.66
CA ASN A 59 8.30 -4.94 -15.81
C ASN A 59 7.39 -6.03 -16.39
N LYS A 60 6.81 -6.89 -15.55
CA LYS A 60 5.87 -7.93 -15.99
C LYS A 60 4.59 -7.35 -16.56
N ILE A 61 4.01 -6.31 -15.96
CA ILE A 61 2.83 -5.65 -16.52
C ILE A 61 3.11 -5.13 -17.94
N LYS A 62 4.29 -4.54 -18.17
CA LYS A 62 4.67 -4.00 -19.48
C LYS A 62 5.02 -5.08 -20.51
N ASN A 63 5.76 -6.11 -20.10
CA ASN A 63 6.44 -7.02 -21.02
C ASN A 63 5.85 -8.45 -21.03
N ASN A 64 5.10 -8.83 -19.99
CA ASN A 64 4.46 -10.14 -19.87
C ASN A 64 3.11 -10.03 -19.09
N PRO A 65 2.12 -9.26 -19.61
CA PRO A 65 0.90 -8.90 -18.86
C PRO A 65 0.01 -10.08 -18.48
N HIS A 66 0.18 -11.24 -19.13
CA HIS A 66 -0.56 -12.47 -18.83
C HIS A 66 0.16 -13.39 -17.83
N ASP A 67 1.30 -12.96 -17.27
CA ASP A 67 1.94 -13.69 -16.19
C ASP A 67 0.98 -13.79 -15.00
N GLN A 68 0.78 -14.99 -14.49
CA GLN A 68 -0.05 -15.22 -13.31
C GLN A 68 0.68 -14.86 -12.01
N ARG A 69 1.97 -14.48 -12.09
CA ARG A 69 2.88 -14.23 -10.97
C ARG A 69 3.27 -12.75 -10.85
N ILE A 70 2.39 -11.83 -11.23
CA ILE A 70 2.56 -10.39 -10.99
C ILE A 70 2.10 -10.11 -9.56
N MET A 71 3.04 -10.17 -8.61
CA MET A 71 2.72 -10.18 -7.17
C MET A 71 3.72 -9.34 -6.36
N LEU A 72 3.23 -8.77 -5.25
CA LEU A 72 4.03 -8.18 -4.18
C LEU A 72 3.76 -8.97 -2.89
N ALA A 73 4.80 -9.57 -2.31
CA ALA A 73 4.74 -10.18 -0.99
C ALA A 73 5.26 -9.18 0.05
N ALA A 74 4.43 -8.83 1.01
CA ALA A 74 4.83 -7.99 2.14
C ALA A 74 5.10 -8.81 3.41
N CYS A 75 4.76 -10.10 3.41
CA CYS A 75 4.92 -11.01 4.53
C CYS A 75 6.00 -12.07 4.24
N ASN A 76 7.10 -12.05 4.98
CA ASN A 76 8.10 -13.10 4.97
C ASN A 76 7.84 -14.07 6.14
N PRO A 77 7.74 -15.39 5.90
CA PRO A 77 7.56 -16.37 6.98
C PRO A 77 8.65 -16.32 8.08
N LEU A 78 9.83 -15.81 7.76
CA LEU A 78 10.92 -15.62 8.74
C LEU A 78 10.58 -14.53 9.78
N ASP A 79 9.70 -13.59 9.44
CA ASP A 79 9.30 -12.46 10.28
C ASP A 79 8.20 -12.81 11.27
N PHE A 80 7.65 -14.02 11.24
CA PHE A 80 6.64 -14.46 12.21
C PHE A 80 7.14 -14.53 13.65
N LYS A 81 8.44 -14.36 13.86
CA LYS A 81 9.06 -14.23 15.19
C LYS A 81 9.01 -12.80 15.74
N LEU A 82 8.64 -11.82 14.92
CA LEU A 82 8.53 -10.41 15.31
C LEU A 82 7.23 -10.16 16.08
N SER A 83 7.24 -9.18 16.98
CA SER A 83 6.06 -8.80 17.79
C SER A 83 4.90 -8.25 16.95
N VAL A 84 5.21 -7.75 15.74
CA VAL A 84 4.24 -7.23 14.78
C VAL A 84 4.42 -7.98 13.46
N SER A 85 3.34 -8.52 12.91
CA SER A 85 3.33 -9.15 11.57
C SER A 85 2.57 -8.25 10.59
N PRO A 86 3.03 -8.10 9.33
CA PRO A 86 2.36 -7.27 8.34
C PRO A 86 0.92 -7.75 8.10
N CYS A 87 -0.04 -6.84 8.32
CA CYS A 87 -1.46 -7.14 8.14
C CYS A 87 -1.84 -7.32 6.66
N HIS A 88 -1.17 -6.62 5.73
CA HIS A 88 -1.24 -6.90 4.29
C HIS A 88 -0.24 -8.00 3.95
N THR A 89 -0.72 -9.16 3.53
CA THR A 89 0.14 -10.34 3.34
C THR A 89 0.70 -10.39 1.92
N PHE A 90 -0.16 -10.27 0.91
CA PHE A 90 0.24 -10.25 -0.50
C PHE A 90 -0.72 -9.43 -1.35
N THR A 91 -0.19 -8.91 -2.45
CA THR A 91 -0.91 -8.20 -3.51
C THR A 91 -0.67 -8.93 -4.83
N GLN A 92 -1.70 -9.10 -5.64
CA GLN A 92 -1.62 -9.67 -6.98
C GLN A 92 -2.23 -8.69 -7.98
N PHE A 93 -1.56 -8.52 -9.13
CA PHE A 93 -2.05 -7.71 -10.23
C PHE A 93 -2.48 -8.60 -11.39
N TYR A 94 -3.45 -8.12 -12.14
CA TYR A 94 -3.96 -8.78 -13.34
C TYR A 94 -4.22 -7.76 -14.43
N VAL A 95 -3.84 -8.07 -15.67
CA VAL A 95 -4.03 -7.19 -16.83
C VAL A 95 -5.03 -7.82 -17.80
N ALA A 96 -6.10 -7.09 -18.11
CA ALA A 96 -7.06 -7.45 -19.14
C ALA A 96 -7.69 -6.21 -19.75
N ASN A 97 -8.07 -6.27 -21.03
CA ASN A 97 -8.79 -5.21 -21.72
C ASN A 97 -8.11 -3.82 -21.68
N GLY A 98 -6.78 -3.79 -21.60
CA GLY A 98 -6.02 -2.53 -21.47
C GLY A 98 -6.07 -1.92 -20.07
N GLU A 99 -6.51 -2.67 -19.06
CA GLU A 99 -6.62 -2.24 -17.67
C GLU A 99 -5.81 -3.14 -16.74
N VAL A 100 -5.25 -2.56 -15.67
CA VAL A 100 -4.65 -3.31 -14.56
C VAL A 100 -5.57 -3.28 -13.35
N SER A 101 -5.90 -4.47 -12.85
CA SER A 101 -6.65 -4.69 -11.61
C SER A 101 -5.71 -5.17 -10.51
N CYS A 102 -6.11 -4.96 -9.27
CA CYS A 102 -5.31 -5.28 -8.08
C CYS A 102 -6.15 -6.02 -7.05
N GLN A 103 -5.65 -7.16 -6.58
CA GLN A 103 -6.20 -7.90 -5.46
C GLN A 103 -5.23 -7.88 -4.29
N ILE A 104 -5.73 -7.58 -3.09
CA ILE A 104 -4.96 -7.72 -1.84
C ILE A 104 -5.58 -8.77 -0.93
N TYR A 105 -4.74 -9.44 -0.15
CA TYR A 105 -5.15 -10.19 1.03
C TYR A 105 -4.65 -9.50 2.29
N GLN A 106 -5.60 -9.05 3.13
CA GLN A 106 -5.33 -8.49 4.44
C GLN A 106 -5.72 -9.51 5.52
N SER A 107 -4.74 -10.06 6.25
CA SER A 107 -4.93 -11.16 7.21
C SER A 107 -5.82 -10.75 8.38
N SER A 108 -5.65 -9.52 8.88
CA SER A 108 -6.41 -8.96 9.98
C SER A 108 -6.51 -7.45 9.87
N THR A 109 -7.66 -6.86 10.21
CA THR A 109 -7.84 -5.41 10.14
C THR A 109 -8.93 -4.89 11.06
N GLU A 110 -8.70 -3.74 11.67
CA GLU A 110 -9.73 -2.96 12.35
C GLU A 110 -10.59 -2.29 11.28
N ALA A 111 -11.88 -2.61 11.25
CA ALA A 111 -12.74 -2.30 10.10
C ALA A 111 -13.00 -0.80 9.92
N SER A 112 -12.96 -0.01 11.00
CA SER A 112 -13.32 1.41 10.95
C SER A 112 -12.17 2.32 10.53
N ILE A 113 -10.94 1.86 10.72
CA ILE A 113 -9.71 2.61 10.42
C ILE A 113 -8.95 1.90 9.29
N GLY A 114 -8.61 0.62 9.47
CA GLY A 114 -7.72 -0.12 8.58
C GLY A 114 -8.29 -0.34 7.18
N ILE A 115 -9.58 -0.66 7.07
CA ILE A 115 -10.23 -0.89 5.77
C ILE A 115 -10.26 0.38 4.91
N PRO A 116 -10.76 1.54 5.39
CA PRO A 116 -10.72 2.78 4.62
C PRO A 116 -9.31 3.16 4.11
N PHE A 117 -8.30 3.07 4.98
CA PHE A 117 -6.92 3.33 4.58
C PHE A 117 -6.42 2.35 3.53
N SER A 118 -6.70 1.06 3.68
CA SER A 118 -6.28 0.03 2.72
C SER A 118 -6.93 0.24 1.34
N ILE A 119 -8.23 0.59 1.31
CA ILE A 119 -8.92 0.92 0.06
C ILE A 119 -8.23 2.08 -0.64
N ALA A 120 -7.99 3.20 0.07
CA ALA A 120 -7.38 4.39 -0.52
C ALA A 120 -5.95 4.11 -1.02
N THR A 121 -5.11 3.47 -0.19
CA THR A 121 -3.71 3.19 -0.50
C THR A 121 -3.55 2.29 -1.71
N TYR A 122 -4.25 1.15 -1.76
CA TYR A 122 -4.09 0.19 -2.84
C TYR A 122 -4.84 0.59 -4.12
N SER A 123 -5.93 1.35 -4.01
CA SER A 123 -6.54 1.99 -5.19
C SER A 123 -5.59 3.01 -5.80
N LEU A 124 -4.97 3.87 -4.97
CA LEU A 124 -3.97 4.83 -5.44
C LEU A 124 -2.77 4.14 -6.09
N LEU A 125 -2.22 3.10 -5.46
CA LEU A 125 -1.13 2.31 -6.02
C LEU A 125 -1.51 1.71 -7.39
N THR A 126 -2.72 1.17 -7.51
CA THR A 126 -3.23 0.60 -8.76
C THR A 126 -3.32 1.68 -9.85
N CYS A 127 -3.84 2.86 -9.53
CA CYS A 127 -3.92 3.98 -10.45
C CYS A 127 -2.52 4.46 -10.91
N ILE A 128 -1.55 4.54 -9.99
CA ILE A 128 -0.17 4.92 -10.33
C ILE A 128 0.48 3.87 -11.23
N ILE A 129 0.33 2.57 -10.90
CA ILE A 129 0.86 1.47 -11.71
C ILE A 129 0.25 1.48 -13.10
N ALA A 130 -1.07 1.65 -13.21
CA ALA A 130 -1.78 1.80 -14.47
C ALA A 130 -1.18 2.95 -15.29
N HIS A 131 -1.01 4.12 -14.66
CA HIS A 131 -0.46 5.31 -15.29
C HIS A 131 0.95 5.11 -15.87
N VAL A 132 1.88 4.55 -15.07
CA VAL A 132 3.27 4.33 -15.53
C VAL A 132 3.40 3.20 -16.54
N CYS A 133 2.37 2.36 -16.67
CA CYS A 133 2.28 1.26 -17.64
C CYS A 133 1.45 1.61 -18.88
N ASP A 134 0.92 2.82 -18.98
CA ASP A 134 0.04 3.27 -20.08
C ASP A 134 -1.22 2.38 -20.22
N LEU A 135 -1.81 2.03 -19.07
CA LEU A 135 -3.03 1.22 -18.94
C LEU A 135 -4.12 2.01 -18.18
N GLY A 136 -5.36 1.56 -18.31
CA GLY A 136 -6.46 1.98 -17.42
C GLY A 136 -6.35 1.33 -16.04
N ALA A 137 -6.93 1.97 -15.03
CA ALA A 137 -7.10 1.35 -13.72
C ALA A 137 -8.41 0.53 -13.73
N GLY A 138 -8.30 -0.78 -13.49
CA GLY A 138 -9.43 -1.69 -13.41
C GLY A 138 -9.93 -1.85 -11.97
N ASP A 139 -10.31 -3.07 -11.61
CA ASP A 139 -10.91 -3.36 -10.32
C ASP A 139 -9.87 -3.39 -9.18
N PHE A 140 -10.29 -2.90 -8.02
CA PHE A 140 -9.60 -3.14 -6.75
C PHE A 140 -10.41 -4.16 -5.92
N ILE A 141 -9.80 -5.31 -5.64
CA ILE A 141 -10.39 -6.42 -4.91
C ILE A 141 -9.72 -6.55 -3.53
N HIS A 142 -10.48 -6.32 -2.47
CA HIS A 142 -9.99 -6.43 -1.10
C HIS A 142 -10.49 -7.71 -0.44
N VAL A 143 -9.60 -8.70 -0.28
CA VAL A 143 -9.88 -9.93 0.47
C VAL A 143 -9.42 -9.76 1.90
N ILE A 144 -10.32 -9.96 2.86
CA ILE A 144 -10.05 -9.77 4.28
C ILE A 144 -10.22 -11.11 5.01
N GLY A 145 -9.20 -11.50 5.78
CA GLY A 145 -9.23 -12.65 6.67
C GLY A 145 -10.11 -12.38 7.90
N GLN A 146 -9.55 -11.69 8.89
CA GLN A 146 -10.28 -11.31 10.10
C GLN A 146 -10.56 -9.80 10.14
N ALA A 147 -11.84 -9.42 10.05
CA ALA A 147 -12.28 -8.06 10.33
C ALA A 147 -12.79 -7.95 11.77
N TYR A 148 -12.36 -6.92 12.51
CA TYR A 148 -12.85 -6.65 13.86
C TYR A 148 -13.14 -5.17 14.07
N ILE A 149 -13.93 -4.86 15.10
CA ILE A 149 -14.26 -3.48 15.49
C ILE A 149 -13.81 -3.28 16.93
N ASN A 150 -13.05 -2.20 17.19
CA ASN A 150 -12.75 -1.81 18.55
C ASN A 150 -14.04 -1.31 19.24
N LYS A 151 -14.33 -1.82 20.45
CA LYS A 151 -15.51 -1.40 21.23
C LYS A 151 -15.56 0.11 21.44
N ALA A 152 -14.40 0.78 21.54
CA ALA A 152 -14.30 2.23 21.66
C ALA A 152 -14.87 2.96 20.43
N HIS A 153 -14.82 2.36 19.23
CA HIS A 153 -15.25 2.96 17.97
C HIS A 153 -16.72 2.72 17.63
N VAL A 154 -17.41 1.81 18.33
CA VAL A 154 -18.80 1.42 18.00
C VAL A 154 -19.74 2.63 17.91
N LYS A 155 -19.68 3.56 18.87
CA LYS A 155 -20.53 4.76 18.86
C LYS A 155 -20.24 5.68 17.67
N ALA A 156 -18.98 5.77 17.24
CA ALA A 156 -18.59 6.59 16.09
C ALA A 156 -19.08 5.94 14.79
N ILE A 157 -18.90 4.62 14.65
CA ILE A 157 -19.37 3.84 13.50
C ILE A 157 -20.89 3.94 13.37
N GLN A 158 -21.63 3.80 14.46
CA GLN A 158 -23.10 3.94 14.45
C GLN A 158 -23.56 5.30 13.90
N LYS A 159 -22.84 6.38 14.24
CA LYS A 159 -23.11 7.71 13.67
C LYS A 159 -22.77 7.78 12.18
N GLN A 160 -21.63 7.22 11.77
CA GLN A 160 -21.21 7.17 10.37
C GLN A 160 -22.23 6.43 9.49
N LEU A 161 -22.82 5.34 10.00
CA LEU A 161 -23.84 4.55 9.30
C LEU A 161 -25.16 5.31 9.07
N GLN A 162 -25.40 6.44 9.76
CA GLN A 162 -26.56 7.31 9.50
C GLN A 162 -26.32 8.30 8.36
N ILE A 163 -25.08 8.39 7.84
CA ILE A 163 -24.71 9.32 6.78
C ILE A 163 -24.88 8.62 5.44
N SER A 164 -25.68 9.20 4.54
CA SER A 164 -25.80 8.70 3.17
C SER A 164 -24.48 8.93 2.40
N PRO A 165 -23.96 7.92 1.68
CA PRO A 165 -22.76 8.08 0.85
C PRO A 165 -22.93 9.20 -0.18
N LYS A 166 -21.87 9.98 -0.36
CA LYS A 166 -21.78 10.98 -1.44
C LYS A 166 -21.15 10.34 -2.67
N THR A 167 -21.25 11.02 -3.81
CA THR A 167 -20.50 10.66 -5.03
C THR A 167 -19.01 10.55 -4.70
N LEU A 168 -18.38 9.48 -5.19
CA LEU A 168 -16.95 9.27 -5.02
C LEU A 168 -16.17 10.32 -5.82
N PRO A 169 -15.02 10.79 -5.30
CA PRO A 169 -14.14 11.67 -6.06
C PRO A 169 -13.47 10.90 -7.22
N ILE A 170 -12.92 11.65 -8.17
CA ILE A 170 -12.05 11.12 -9.22
C ILE A 170 -10.62 11.52 -8.88
N LEU A 171 -9.69 10.56 -8.95
CA LEU A 171 -8.27 10.82 -8.89
C LEU A 171 -7.75 11.27 -10.26
N LYS A 172 -7.07 12.41 -10.30
CA LYS A 172 -6.33 12.91 -11.46
C LYS A 172 -4.85 12.86 -11.15
N ILE A 173 -4.08 12.31 -12.10
CA ILE A 173 -2.63 12.14 -12.00
C ILE A 173 -1.96 13.05 -13.02
N ASN A 174 -0.85 13.68 -12.65
CA ASN A 174 -0.03 14.47 -13.56
C ASN A 174 0.43 13.62 -14.77
N PRO A 175 0.04 13.96 -16.01
CA PRO A 175 0.30 13.13 -17.18
C PRO A 175 1.79 13.01 -17.53
N GLU A 176 2.63 13.95 -17.08
CA GLU A 176 4.08 13.96 -17.35
C GLU A 176 4.85 12.94 -16.49
N LYS A 177 4.24 12.39 -15.44
CA LYS A 177 4.92 11.50 -14.48
C LYS A 177 4.95 10.06 -14.97
N LYS A 178 6.01 9.70 -15.71
CA LYS A 178 6.16 8.36 -16.32
C LYS A 178 6.96 7.33 -15.51
N LYS A 179 7.52 7.73 -14.36
CA LYS A 179 8.39 6.87 -13.53
C LYS A 179 7.84 6.77 -12.11
N MET A 180 7.81 5.54 -11.58
CA MET A 180 7.27 5.22 -10.25
C MET A 180 7.95 6.02 -9.13
N ASP A 181 9.26 6.22 -9.21
CA ASP A 181 10.04 6.88 -8.15
C ASP A 181 9.94 8.42 -8.16
N ASN A 182 9.29 9.01 -9.18
CA ASN A 182 9.27 10.45 -9.38
C ASN A 182 7.97 11.13 -8.90
N PHE A 183 7.05 10.39 -8.28
CA PHE A 183 5.77 10.93 -7.84
C PHE A 183 5.90 11.74 -6.57
N GLU A 184 5.26 12.91 -6.57
CA GLU A 184 5.07 13.75 -5.40
C GLU A 184 3.57 13.90 -5.10
N ALA A 185 3.23 14.33 -3.88
CA ALA A 185 1.84 14.56 -3.50
C ALA A 185 1.15 15.62 -4.40
N SER A 186 1.91 16.58 -4.92
CA SER A 186 1.46 17.62 -5.85
C SER A 186 1.04 17.08 -7.22
N ASP A 187 1.43 15.86 -7.58
CA ASP A 187 1.06 15.20 -8.84
C ASP A 187 -0.31 14.51 -8.78
N LEU A 188 -0.95 14.49 -7.60
CA LEU A 188 -2.17 13.75 -7.31
C LEU A 188 -3.27 14.73 -6.87
N GLU A 189 -4.34 14.83 -7.66
CA GLU A 189 -5.46 15.74 -7.41
C GLU A 189 -6.76 14.94 -7.26
N LEU A 190 -7.47 15.13 -6.14
CA LEU A 190 -8.81 14.57 -5.94
C LEU A 190 -9.89 15.57 -6.39
N MET A 191 -10.55 15.27 -7.49
CA MET A 191 -11.64 16.07 -8.05
C MET A 191 -12.99 15.61 -7.51
N ARG A 192 -13.87 16.56 -7.15
CA ARG A 192 -15.27 16.28 -6.82
C ARG A 192 -16.12 16.48 -8.07
N ILE A 193 -17.01 15.53 -8.34
CA ILE A 193 -18.04 15.62 -9.38
C ILE A 193 -19.31 16.23 -8.77
#